data_AF-A0A945JZY6-F1
#
_entry.id   AF-A0A945JZY6-F1
#
_cell.length_a   1.000
_cell.length_b   1.000
_cell.length_c   1.000
_cell.angle_alpha   90.00
_cell.angle_beta   90.00
_cell.angle_gamma   90.00
#
_symmetry.space_group_name_H-M   'P 1'
#
loop_
_entity.id
_entity.type
_entity.pdbx_description
1 polymer ?
#
loop_
_entity_poly.entity_id
_entity_poly.type
_entity_poly.pdbx_seq_one_letter_code
_entity_poly.pdbx_strand_id
1 'polypeptide(L)'
;MPLINPLAGTNGTWLRGSFHGHSDEHSACASVPLADSLRQYDQVGAGFYTLTDHDHVTDLGAAREQYPQLSMLHGFEYSTRENVVFCGPEVTDLYRESLEDALLHAGDLLTIVCHPQPMGAAREYWTRPKLEALGTMPDGIEVYNGHYGTATGRANGRQPLYNDFWDELLSAGHHVWGFGNDDFHDPEDFSNAWNMVHVDTASPAGVVAAAKAGRSYATTGLLLESLVVDGDHVEVNVSASAQGRFVGPGGQVLANDGGTHFSYDAGAEEYVRFEAESDAGRIFLQPLWRG
;
A
#
# COMPACT_ATOMS: atom_id res chain seq x y z
N MET A 1 23.50 -3.93 -15.15
CA MET A 1 22.37 -4.87 -15.05
C MET A 1 21.07 -4.13 -15.36
N PRO A 2 20.05 -4.78 -15.93
CA PRO A 2 18.79 -4.14 -16.31
C PRO A 2 17.94 -3.81 -15.08
N LEU A 3 16.93 -2.95 -15.27
CA LEU A 3 15.88 -2.76 -14.28
C LEU A 3 15.02 -4.03 -14.16
N ILE A 4 14.66 -4.39 -12.93
CA ILE A 4 13.75 -5.50 -12.64
C ILE A 4 12.33 -4.98 -12.72
N ASN A 5 11.54 -5.53 -13.64
CA ASN A 5 10.10 -5.31 -13.71
C ASN A 5 9.36 -6.44 -12.98
N PRO A 6 8.69 -6.17 -11.84
CA PRO A 6 7.94 -7.17 -11.08
C PRO A 6 6.83 -7.86 -11.88
N LEU A 7 6.32 -7.20 -12.92
CA LEU A 7 5.24 -7.68 -13.78
C LEU A 7 5.76 -8.49 -14.99
N ALA A 8 7.07 -8.54 -15.23
CA ALA A 8 7.63 -9.24 -16.39
C ALA A 8 7.30 -10.74 -16.37
N GLY A 9 6.79 -11.24 -17.49
CA GLY A 9 6.46 -12.66 -17.66
C GLY A 9 5.22 -13.14 -16.88
N THR A 10 4.46 -12.23 -16.29
CA THR A 10 3.20 -12.55 -15.59
C THR A 10 2.01 -12.49 -16.55
N ASN A 11 1.03 -13.38 -16.37
CA ASN A 11 -0.23 -13.43 -17.16
C ASN A 11 -1.46 -13.37 -16.24
N GLY A 12 -1.31 -12.68 -15.10
CA GLY A 12 -2.29 -12.58 -14.05
C GLY A 12 -3.45 -11.63 -14.37
N THR A 13 -4.19 -11.28 -13.32
CA THR A 13 -5.27 -10.31 -13.37
C THR A 13 -5.10 -9.27 -12.27
N TRP A 14 -5.59 -8.05 -12.51
CA TRP A 14 -5.58 -6.98 -11.53
C TRP A 14 -6.77 -7.09 -10.59
N LEU A 15 -6.49 -7.17 -9.29
CA LEU A 15 -7.49 -7.06 -8.23
C LEU A 15 -7.37 -5.73 -7.53
N ARG A 16 -8.50 -5.08 -7.31
CA ARG A 16 -8.63 -3.89 -6.48
C ARG A 16 -8.85 -4.28 -5.02
N GLY A 17 -8.24 -3.56 -4.07
CA GLY A 17 -8.57 -3.68 -2.65
C GLY A 17 -7.69 -2.83 -1.75
N SER A 18 -8.00 -2.83 -0.46
CA SER A 18 -7.25 -2.14 0.60
C SER A 18 -6.71 -3.15 1.60
N PHE A 19 -5.55 -2.86 2.17
CA PHE A 19 -4.93 -3.69 3.21
C PHE A 19 -5.21 -3.17 4.63
N HIS A 20 -5.79 -1.97 4.75
CA HIS A 20 -5.94 -1.28 6.02
C HIS A 20 -7.37 -0.74 6.13
N GLY A 21 -8.10 -1.22 7.14
CA GLY A 21 -9.45 -0.77 7.42
C GLY A 21 -9.97 -1.38 8.72
N HIS A 22 -10.99 -0.73 9.26
CA HIS A 22 -11.49 -0.98 10.61
C HIS A 22 -13.00 -1.22 10.62
N SER A 23 -13.47 -1.81 11.71
CA SER A 23 -14.87 -2.05 11.99
C SER A 23 -15.24 -1.52 13.37
N ASP A 24 -16.47 -1.02 13.52
CA ASP A 24 -16.95 -0.47 14.80
C ASP A 24 -17.07 -1.55 15.89
N GLU A 25 -17.14 -2.83 15.48
CA GLU A 25 -17.23 -3.96 16.39
C GLU A 25 -15.95 -4.16 17.21
N HIS A 26 -14.78 -3.82 16.65
CA HIS A 26 -13.48 -4.13 17.26
C HIS A 26 -12.48 -2.97 17.29
N SER A 27 -12.74 -1.86 16.58
CA SER A 27 -11.94 -0.64 16.65
C SER A 27 -12.78 0.54 17.16
N ALA A 28 -12.47 1.02 18.37
CA ALA A 28 -13.27 2.07 19.03
C ALA A 28 -13.25 3.44 18.32
N CYS A 29 -12.33 3.63 17.38
CA CYS A 29 -12.22 4.80 16.52
C CYS A 29 -13.07 4.70 15.24
N ALA A 30 -13.59 3.52 14.90
CA ALA A 30 -14.39 3.31 13.70
C ALA A 30 -15.89 3.49 14.01
N SER A 31 -16.63 3.96 13.01
CA SER A 31 -18.09 4.11 13.05
C SER A 31 -18.83 3.24 12.03
N VAL A 32 -18.08 2.48 11.22
CA VAL A 32 -18.62 1.63 10.16
C VAL A 32 -18.65 0.16 10.62
N PRO A 33 -19.83 -0.47 10.66
CA PRO A 33 -19.94 -1.90 10.94
C PRO A 33 -19.28 -2.77 9.86
N LEU A 34 -18.77 -3.94 10.25
CA LEU A 34 -18.18 -4.93 9.34
C LEU A 34 -19.10 -5.26 8.16
N ALA A 35 -20.38 -5.49 8.44
CA ALA A 35 -21.36 -5.83 7.40
C ALA A 35 -21.52 -4.71 6.35
N ASP A 36 -21.37 -3.45 6.78
CA ASP A 36 -21.47 -2.29 5.92
C ASP A 36 -20.19 -2.09 5.11
N SER A 37 -19.03 -2.34 5.71
CA SER A 37 -17.73 -2.33 5.04
C SER A 37 -17.69 -3.38 3.92
N LEU A 38 -18.03 -4.65 4.23
CA LEU A 38 -18.09 -5.73 3.24
C LEU A 38 -19.03 -5.43 2.07
N ARG A 39 -20.23 -4.93 2.36
CA ARG A 39 -21.19 -4.54 1.32
C ARG A 39 -20.63 -3.46 0.40
N GLN A 40 -19.93 -2.48 0.94
CA GLN A 40 -19.35 -1.38 0.16
C GLN A 40 -18.21 -1.88 -0.74
N TYR A 41 -17.32 -2.72 -0.21
CA TYR A 41 -16.25 -3.35 -1.00
C TYR A 41 -16.78 -4.23 -2.14
N ASP A 42 -17.85 -5.00 -1.88
CA ASP A 42 -18.54 -5.76 -2.93
C ASP A 42 -19.14 -4.85 -4.02
N GLN A 43 -19.82 -3.77 -3.63
CA GLN A 43 -20.46 -2.83 -4.56
C GLN A 43 -19.49 -2.12 -5.50
N VAL A 44 -18.27 -1.84 -5.05
CA VAL A 44 -17.22 -1.23 -5.90
C VAL A 44 -16.45 -2.25 -6.74
N GLY A 45 -16.83 -3.53 -6.67
CA GLY A 45 -16.19 -4.61 -7.42
C GLY A 45 -14.76 -4.87 -6.96
N ALA A 46 -14.47 -4.72 -5.66
CA ALA A 46 -13.16 -5.11 -5.13
C ALA A 46 -12.88 -6.60 -5.41
N GLY A 47 -11.62 -6.94 -5.62
CA GLY A 47 -11.17 -8.32 -5.78
C GLY A 47 -10.67 -8.93 -4.47
N PHE A 48 -10.27 -8.09 -3.51
CA PHE A 48 -9.87 -8.51 -2.18
C PHE A 48 -10.32 -7.50 -1.12
N TYR A 49 -10.42 -7.99 0.12
CA TYR A 49 -10.80 -7.22 1.29
C TYR A 49 -9.90 -7.64 2.46
N THR A 50 -9.48 -6.68 3.27
CA THR A 50 -8.72 -6.92 4.49
C THR A 50 -9.38 -6.14 5.61
N LEU A 51 -9.59 -6.79 6.75
CA LEU A 51 -9.97 -6.13 7.99
C LEU A 51 -8.81 -6.22 8.97
N THR A 52 -8.41 -5.09 9.52
CA THR A 52 -7.22 -4.93 10.36
C THR A 52 -7.55 -4.13 11.59
N ASP A 53 -8.55 -4.60 12.35
CA ASP A 53 -8.91 -3.96 13.61
C ASP A 53 -7.71 -3.86 14.57
N HIS A 54 -7.71 -2.82 15.41
CA HIS A 54 -6.61 -2.57 16.33
C HIS A 54 -6.41 -3.75 17.28
N ASP A 55 -5.23 -4.39 17.19
CA ASP A 55 -4.82 -5.52 18.03
C ASP A 55 -5.92 -6.61 18.16
N HIS A 56 -6.65 -6.87 17.07
CA HIS A 56 -7.72 -7.84 17.02
C HIS A 56 -7.81 -8.52 15.64
N VAL A 57 -7.93 -9.86 15.63
CA VAL A 57 -8.17 -10.63 14.40
C VAL A 57 -9.64 -11.04 14.37
N THR A 58 -10.41 -10.37 13.52
CA THR A 58 -11.84 -10.63 13.33
C THR A 58 -12.06 -11.90 12.50
N ASP A 59 -13.00 -12.75 12.92
CA ASP A 59 -13.38 -13.95 12.17
C ASP A 59 -14.23 -13.58 10.95
N LEU A 60 -13.68 -13.80 9.75
CA LEU A 60 -14.36 -13.52 8.48
C LEU A 60 -15.02 -14.76 7.86
N GLY A 61 -15.15 -15.88 8.59
CA GLY A 61 -15.70 -17.14 8.09
C GLY A 61 -17.10 -16.99 7.47
N ALA A 62 -18.04 -16.36 8.20
CA ALA A 62 -19.39 -16.10 7.69
C ALA A 62 -19.39 -15.13 6.49
N ALA A 63 -18.50 -14.13 6.51
CA ALA A 63 -18.37 -13.17 5.41
C ALA A 63 -17.87 -13.85 4.12
N ARG A 64 -16.93 -14.79 4.22
CA ARG A 64 -16.41 -15.57 3.08
C ARG A 64 -17.50 -16.38 2.39
N GLU A 65 -18.44 -16.94 3.16
CA GLU A 65 -19.60 -17.65 2.59
C GLU A 65 -20.56 -16.70 1.87
N GLN A 66 -20.75 -15.50 2.42
CA GLN A 66 -21.67 -14.49 1.88
C GLN A 66 -21.13 -13.79 0.63
N TYR A 67 -19.81 -13.57 0.55
CA TYR A 67 -19.13 -12.86 -0.54
C TYR A 67 -17.98 -13.69 -1.15
N PRO A 68 -18.27 -14.84 -1.79
CA PRO A 68 -17.25 -15.78 -2.29
C PRO A 68 -16.33 -15.20 -3.39
N GLN A 69 -16.71 -14.08 -4.00
CA GLN A 69 -15.92 -13.34 -4.99
C GLN A 69 -14.82 -12.45 -4.37
N LEU A 70 -14.94 -12.10 -3.08
CA LEU A 70 -13.95 -11.29 -2.38
C LEU A 70 -12.88 -12.20 -1.79
N SER A 71 -11.62 -12.03 -2.22
CA SER A 71 -10.49 -12.64 -1.53
C SER A 71 -10.31 -11.98 -0.17
N MET A 72 -10.78 -12.60 0.91
CA MET A 72 -10.72 -12.02 2.26
C MET A 72 -9.43 -12.41 3.00
N LEU A 73 -8.62 -11.40 3.30
CA LEU A 73 -7.44 -11.51 4.14
C LEU A 73 -7.85 -11.22 5.60
N HIS A 74 -7.40 -12.07 6.51
CA HIS A 74 -7.42 -11.75 7.93
C HIS A 74 -6.25 -10.82 8.25
N GLY A 75 -6.40 -10.00 9.27
CA GLY A 75 -5.33 -9.15 9.74
C GLY A 75 -5.66 -8.45 11.05
N PHE A 76 -4.70 -7.66 11.50
CA PHE A 76 -4.82 -6.72 12.60
C PHE A 76 -3.88 -5.54 12.33
N GLU A 77 -4.20 -4.37 12.87
CA GLU A 77 -3.23 -3.28 12.97
C GLU A 77 -2.61 -3.31 14.36
N TYR A 78 -1.30 -3.55 14.43
CA TYR A 78 -0.54 -3.47 15.67
C TYR A 78 -0.63 -2.03 16.19
N SER A 79 -1.17 -1.81 17.39
CA SER A 79 -1.55 -0.46 17.85
C SER A 79 -1.05 -0.04 19.22
N THR A 80 -0.24 -0.87 19.89
CA THR A 80 0.33 -0.50 21.19
C THR A 80 1.50 0.50 21.10
N ARG A 81 1.98 0.79 19.89
CA ARG A 81 2.99 1.81 19.55
C ARG A 81 2.75 2.29 18.12
N GLU A 82 3.76 2.82 17.44
CA GLU A 82 3.63 3.17 16.03
C GLU A 82 3.11 1.97 15.20
N ASN A 83 2.18 2.24 14.28
CA ASN A 83 1.28 1.24 13.75
C ASN A 83 1.91 0.42 12.62
N VAL A 84 1.58 -0.88 12.58
CA VAL A 84 1.96 -1.81 11.52
C VAL A 84 0.80 -2.78 11.25
N VAL A 85 0.37 -2.90 10.01
CA VAL A 85 -0.60 -3.92 9.57
C VAL A 85 0.12 -5.25 9.39
N PHE A 86 -0.52 -6.32 9.86
CA PHE A 86 -0.18 -7.70 9.54
C PHE A 86 -1.39 -8.35 8.88
N CYS A 87 -1.25 -8.89 7.67
CA CYS A 87 -2.37 -9.53 6.99
C CYS A 87 -1.98 -10.73 6.13
N GLY A 88 -2.93 -11.65 5.97
CA GLY A 88 -2.78 -12.83 5.13
C GLY A 88 -3.98 -13.77 5.11
N PRO A 89 -3.85 -14.99 4.57
CA PRO A 89 -4.94 -15.96 4.52
C PRO A 89 -5.49 -16.28 5.92
N GLU A 90 -4.59 -16.39 6.89
CA GLU A 90 -4.82 -16.60 8.31
C GLU A 90 -3.77 -15.82 9.08
N VAL A 91 -4.15 -15.27 10.23
CA VAL A 91 -3.28 -14.50 11.11
C VAL A 91 -3.55 -14.96 12.55
N THR A 92 -2.49 -15.10 13.34
CA THR A 92 -2.59 -15.44 14.77
C THR A 92 -2.50 -14.17 15.62
N ASP A 93 -2.62 -14.30 16.94
CA ASP A 93 -2.63 -13.20 17.89
C ASP A 93 -1.23 -12.59 18.16
N LEU A 94 -0.45 -12.37 17.09
CA LEU A 94 0.91 -11.79 17.13
C LEU A 94 0.93 -10.39 17.76
N TYR A 95 -0.19 -9.66 17.76
CA TYR A 95 -0.35 -8.38 18.47
C TYR A 95 -0.15 -8.48 19.99
N ARG A 96 -0.09 -9.69 20.55
CA ARG A 96 0.24 -9.92 21.98
C ARG A 96 1.73 -9.96 22.26
N GLU A 97 2.56 -10.08 21.23
CA GLU A 97 4.01 -10.09 21.33
C GLU A 97 4.58 -8.66 21.27
N SER A 98 5.89 -8.51 21.44
CA SER A 98 6.54 -7.26 21.04
C SER A 98 6.44 -7.09 19.52
N LEU A 99 6.45 -5.87 19.01
CA LEU A 99 6.41 -5.65 17.55
C LEU A 99 7.61 -6.31 16.85
N GLU A 100 8.77 -6.31 17.49
CA GLU A 100 9.99 -6.96 17.02
C GLU A 100 9.82 -8.48 16.89
N ASP A 101 9.26 -9.14 17.90
CA ASP A 101 8.97 -10.59 17.87
C ASP A 101 7.85 -10.93 16.88
N ALA A 102 6.79 -10.10 16.82
CA ALA A 102 5.70 -10.26 15.87
C ALA A 102 6.18 -10.20 14.42
N LEU A 103 7.08 -9.26 14.09
CA LEU A 103 7.71 -9.17 12.78
C LEU A 103 8.62 -10.36 12.49
N LEU A 104 9.41 -10.81 13.47
CA LEU A 104 10.25 -12.01 13.34
C LEU A 104 9.42 -13.27 13.07
N HIS A 105 8.24 -13.38 13.67
CA HIS A 105 7.32 -14.51 13.53
C HIS A 105 6.28 -14.35 12.42
N ALA A 106 6.27 -13.21 11.70
CA ALA A 106 5.29 -12.92 10.66
C ALA A 106 5.31 -13.94 9.50
N GLY A 107 6.47 -14.53 9.21
CA GLY A 107 6.61 -15.53 8.14
C GLY A 107 6.14 -15.00 6.79
N ASP A 108 5.12 -15.64 6.23
CA ASP A 108 4.55 -15.30 4.91
C ASP A 108 3.51 -14.17 4.94
N LEU A 109 3.15 -13.64 6.13
CA LEU A 109 2.23 -12.51 6.23
C LEU A 109 2.79 -11.28 5.51
N LEU A 110 1.90 -10.45 4.97
CA LEU A 110 2.24 -9.12 4.49
C LEU A 110 2.29 -8.17 5.69
N THR A 111 3.37 -7.40 5.79
CA THR A 111 3.58 -6.42 6.85
C THR A 111 3.75 -5.02 6.27
N ILE A 112 2.96 -4.05 6.76
CA ILE A 112 2.93 -2.68 6.22
C ILE A 112 3.04 -1.68 7.36
N VAL A 113 4.03 -0.79 7.29
CA VAL A 113 4.10 0.37 8.20
C VAL A 113 2.95 1.32 7.87
N CYS A 114 2.08 1.57 8.85
CA CYS A 114 0.94 2.45 8.66
C CYS A 114 1.35 3.91 8.85
N HIS A 115 0.78 4.76 8.00
CA HIS A 115 0.77 6.22 8.09
C HIS A 115 2.00 6.85 8.80
N PRO A 116 3.24 6.62 8.29
CA PRO A 116 4.47 6.74 9.06
C PRO A 116 4.80 8.12 9.64
N GLN A 117 4.26 9.19 9.06
CA GLN A 117 4.48 10.54 9.54
C GLN A 117 3.16 11.31 9.52
N PRO A 118 2.15 10.90 10.32
CA PRO A 118 0.78 11.33 10.10
C PRO A 118 0.55 12.80 10.46
N MET A 119 1.50 13.42 11.17
CA MET A 119 1.55 14.84 11.54
C MET A 119 2.78 15.56 10.95
N GLY A 120 3.41 14.97 9.93
CA GLY A 120 4.67 15.47 9.36
C GLY A 120 5.91 15.03 10.13
N ALA A 121 7.08 15.12 9.47
CA ALA A 121 8.37 14.75 10.04
C ALA A 121 8.77 15.54 11.32
N ALA A 122 8.13 16.69 11.56
CA ALA A 122 8.38 17.50 12.75
C ALA A 122 7.84 16.87 14.05
N ARG A 123 6.86 15.95 13.96
CA ARG A 123 6.35 15.20 15.10
C ARG A 123 6.74 13.74 14.91
N GLU A 124 7.70 13.31 15.74
CA GLU A 124 8.21 11.96 15.67
C GLU A 124 7.09 10.92 15.87
N TYR A 125 6.94 10.05 14.87
CA TYR A 125 6.13 8.84 14.90
C TYR A 125 7.02 7.70 14.40
N TRP A 126 6.91 7.27 13.14
CA TRP A 126 7.91 6.43 12.51
C TRP A 126 9.11 7.26 12.01
N THR A 127 10.30 6.73 12.24
CA THR A 127 11.57 7.25 11.69
C THR A 127 12.38 6.08 11.16
N ARG A 128 13.30 6.33 10.22
CA ARG A 128 14.17 5.27 9.71
C ARG A 128 14.95 4.54 10.82
N PRO A 129 15.58 5.23 11.81
CA PRO A 129 16.24 4.52 12.90
C PRO A 129 15.31 3.62 13.74
N LYS A 130 14.04 4.00 13.92
CA LYS A 130 13.06 3.15 14.62
C LYS A 130 12.77 1.88 13.82
N LEU A 131 12.58 2.00 12.50
CA LEU A 131 12.36 0.83 11.62
C LEU A 131 13.59 -0.08 11.58
N GLU A 132 14.79 0.49 11.44
CA GLU A 132 16.05 -0.27 11.45
C GLU A 132 16.29 -0.99 12.79
N ALA A 133 15.82 -0.42 13.90
CA ALA A 133 15.92 -1.03 15.22
C ALA A 133 14.97 -2.22 15.43
N LEU A 134 13.97 -2.44 14.56
CA LEU A 134 13.04 -3.58 14.67
C LEU A 134 13.72 -4.93 14.39
N GLY A 135 14.89 -4.94 13.75
CA GLY A 135 15.64 -6.14 13.38
C GLY A 135 15.09 -6.87 12.14
N THR A 136 13.77 -6.86 11.95
CA THR A 136 13.10 -7.34 10.73
C THR A 136 12.41 -6.15 10.05
N MET A 137 12.76 -5.86 8.81
CA MET A 137 12.13 -4.79 8.03
C MET A 137 10.74 -5.25 7.54
N PRO A 138 9.67 -4.45 7.74
CA PRO A 138 8.39 -4.72 7.12
C PRO A 138 8.46 -4.77 5.58
N ASP A 139 7.53 -5.47 4.94
CA ASP A 139 7.51 -5.63 3.48
C ASP A 139 7.27 -4.31 2.74
N GLY A 140 6.55 -3.37 3.37
CA GLY A 140 6.30 -2.06 2.79
C GLY A 140 5.81 -1.03 3.79
N ILE A 141 5.46 0.13 3.26
CA ILE A 141 4.90 1.26 4.00
C ILE A 141 3.68 1.83 3.27
N GLU A 142 2.80 2.48 4.00
CA GLU A 142 1.84 3.40 3.38
C GLU A 142 2.58 4.61 2.80
N VAL A 143 2.37 4.86 1.51
CA VAL A 143 2.78 6.10 0.81
C VAL A 143 1.63 7.10 0.74
N TYR A 144 0.39 6.59 0.88
CA TYR A 144 -0.82 7.39 1.01
C TYR A 144 -1.79 6.76 2.01
N ASN A 145 -2.26 7.54 2.99
CA ASN A 145 -3.34 7.14 3.90
C ASN A 145 -4.60 7.97 3.65
N GLY A 146 -5.69 7.27 3.33
CA GLY A 146 -6.98 7.81 2.95
C GLY A 146 -7.69 8.59 4.04
N HIS A 147 -7.78 8.00 5.22
CA HIS A 147 -8.39 8.59 6.41
C HIS A 147 -7.78 9.96 6.75
N TYR A 148 -6.45 10.06 6.66
CA TYR A 148 -5.73 11.33 6.85
C TYR A 148 -5.81 12.30 5.67
N GLY A 149 -6.31 11.84 4.53
CA GLY A 149 -6.54 12.66 3.33
C GLY A 149 -7.86 13.42 3.34
N THR A 150 -8.80 13.03 4.20
CA THR A 150 -10.13 13.63 4.33
C THR A 150 -10.06 15.10 4.75
N ALA A 151 -11.17 15.84 4.54
CA ALA A 151 -11.27 17.23 4.99
C ALA A 151 -11.09 17.33 6.51
N THR A 152 -11.68 16.39 7.25
CA THR A 152 -11.56 16.26 8.70
C THR A 152 -10.11 15.98 9.12
N GLY A 153 -9.45 14.99 8.51
CA GLY A 153 -8.07 14.64 8.79
C GLY A 153 -7.14 15.85 8.61
N ARG A 154 -7.23 16.53 7.46
CA ARG A 154 -6.41 17.71 7.18
C ARG A 154 -6.70 18.89 8.10
N ALA A 155 -7.96 19.11 8.48
CA ALA A 155 -8.32 20.16 9.44
C ALA A 155 -7.69 19.92 10.83
N ASN A 156 -7.46 18.65 11.20
CA ASN A 156 -6.78 18.25 12.43
C ASN A 156 -5.24 18.22 12.31
N GLY A 157 -4.69 18.73 11.19
CA GLY A 157 -3.25 18.81 10.96
C GLY A 157 -2.61 17.50 10.50
N ARG A 158 -3.42 16.54 10.03
CA ARG A 158 -2.90 15.30 9.43
C ARG A 158 -2.35 15.54 8.03
N GLN A 159 -1.34 14.76 7.65
CA GLN A 159 -0.89 14.66 6.26
C GLN A 159 -1.12 13.24 5.74
N PRO A 160 -1.62 13.06 4.50
CA PRO A 160 -1.83 11.73 3.92
C PRO A 160 -0.64 11.21 3.13
N LEU A 161 0.30 12.07 2.69
CA LEU A 161 1.38 11.72 1.77
C LEU A 161 2.68 11.40 2.52
N TYR A 162 3.31 10.27 2.19
CA TYR A 162 4.55 9.81 2.82
C TYR A 162 5.63 9.40 1.81
N ASN A 163 5.52 9.85 0.56
CA ASN A 163 6.50 9.56 -0.49
C ASN A 163 7.92 10.01 -0.12
N ASP A 164 8.08 11.11 0.63
CA ASP A 164 9.40 11.60 1.05
C ASP A 164 10.06 10.64 2.06
N PHE A 165 9.27 10.05 2.97
CA PHE A 165 9.76 9.04 3.90
C PHE A 165 10.05 7.72 3.17
N TRP A 166 9.26 7.39 2.16
CA TRP A 166 9.55 6.25 1.28
C TRP A 166 10.89 6.41 0.58
N ASP A 167 11.13 7.58 -0.01
CA ASP A 167 12.39 7.93 -0.67
C ASP A 167 13.58 7.85 0.30
N GLU A 168 13.41 8.28 1.55
CA GLU A 168 14.44 8.16 2.59
C GLU A 168 14.83 6.69 2.83
N LEU A 169 13.85 5.77 2.88
CA LEU A 169 14.08 4.34 3.09
C LEU A 169 14.74 3.69 1.87
N LEU A 170 14.21 3.95 0.67
CA LEU A 170 14.76 3.43 -0.58
C LEU A 170 16.21 3.89 -0.78
N SER A 171 16.49 5.16 -0.51
CA SER A 171 17.85 5.74 -0.60
C SER A 171 18.83 5.18 0.43
N ALA A 172 18.32 4.64 1.54
CA ALA A 172 19.14 3.95 2.53
C ALA A 172 19.41 2.47 2.16
N GLY A 173 18.94 2.02 1.00
CA GLY A 173 19.12 0.66 0.51
C GLY A 173 18.06 -0.33 1.01
N HIS A 174 16.98 0.15 1.64
CA HIS A 174 15.88 -0.72 2.06
C HIS A 174 14.95 -1.01 0.88
N HIS A 175 14.65 -2.28 0.64
CA HIS A 175 13.71 -2.70 -0.39
C HIS A 175 12.31 -2.86 0.22
N VAL A 176 11.60 -1.74 0.32
CA VAL A 176 10.24 -1.67 0.88
C VAL A 176 9.24 -1.20 -0.18
N TRP A 177 8.09 -1.85 -0.27
CA TRP A 177 7.03 -1.50 -1.21
C TRP A 177 6.17 -0.33 -0.73
N GLY A 178 5.56 0.39 -1.66
CA GLY A 178 4.63 1.48 -1.38
C GLY A 178 3.18 1.04 -1.53
N PHE A 179 2.37 1.28 -0.50
CA PHE A 179 0.94 0.95 -0.49
C PHE A 179 0.07 2.18 -0.23
N GLY A 180 -1.17 2.15 -0.72
CA GLY A 180 -2.16 3.20 -0.45
C GLY A 180 -3.44 2.56 0.03
N ASN A 181 -3.91 2.97 1.20
CA ASN A 181 -5.11 2.39 1.80
C ASN A 181 -6.07 3.51 2.21
N ASP A 182 -7.36 3.20 2.18
CA ASP A 182 -8.39 4.09 2.67
C ASP A 182 -8.37 4.24 4.20
N ASP A 183 -7.88 3.21 4.91
CA ASP A 183 -7.83 3.19 6.38
C ASP A 183 -9.24 3.41 6.94
N PHE A 184 -10.17 2.59 6.45
CA PHE A 184 -11.60 2.86 6.54
C PHE A 184 -12.11 2.82 7.99
N HIS A 185 -12.37 3.99 8.56
CA HIS A 185 -12.96 4.16 9.90
C HIS A 185 -14.40 4.69 9.82
N ASP A 186 -14.58 5.71 8.98
CA ASP A 186 -15.80 6.49 8.84
C ASP A 186 -16.25 6.49 7.37
N PRO A 187 -17.57 6.67 7.09
CA PRO A 187 -18.09 6.66 5.72
C PRO A 187 -17.37 7.58 4.70
N GLU A 188 -16.70 8.63 5.15
CA GLU A 188 -15.95 9.55 4.30
C GLU A 188 -14.59 9.01 3.83
N ASP A 189 -14.06 7.97 4.48
CA ASP A 189 -12.77 7.37 4.13
C ASP A 189 -12.91 6.41 2.95
N PHE A 190 -14.08 5.78 2.80
CA PHE A 190 -14.27 4.64 1.92
C PHE A 190 -13.76 4.88 0.50
N SER A 191 -12.91 3.96 0.03
CA SER A 191 -12.53 3.89 -1.38
C SER A 191 -11.85 5.17 -1.90
N ASN A 192 -11.26 6.00 -1.04
CA ASN A 192 -10.52 7.20 -1.45
C ASN A 192 -9.03 6.92 -1.78
N ALA A 193 -8.53 5.75 -1.38
CA ALA A 193 -7.22 5.20 -1.73
C ALA A 193 -7.31 3.67 -1.72
N TRP A 194 -6.59 3.00 -2.64
CA TRP A 194 -6.56 1.55 -2.73
C TRP A 194 -5.32 1.07 -3.50
N ASN A 195 -5.13 -0.24 -3.49
CA ASN A 195 -4.10 -0.91 -4.26
C ASN A 195 -4.72 -1.69 -5.41
N MET A 196 -4.03 -1.67 -6.54
CA MET A 196 -4.23 -2.62 -7.61
C MET A 196 -3.13 -3.68 -7.50
N VAL A 197 -3.50 -4.96 -7.40
CA VAL A 197 -2.56 -6.07 -7.17
C VAL A 197 -2.70 -7.08 -8.30
N HIS A 198 -1.60 -7.37 -8.99
CA HIS A 198 -1.56 -8.28 -10.13
C HIS A 198 -1.28 -9.72 -9.68
N VAL A 199 -2.33 -10.53 -9.62
CA VAL A 199 -2.29 -11.88 -9.06
C VAL A 199 -2.38 -12.95 -10.14
N ASP A 200 -1.65 -14.05 -9.95
CA ASP A 200 -1.81 -15.26 -10.76
C ASP A 200 -3.08 -16.04 -10.38
N THR A 201 -3.57 -15.88 -9.15
CA THR A 201 -4.80 -16.49 -8.65
C THR A 201 -5.48 -15.56 -7.67
N ALA A 202 -6.78 -15.29 -7.90
CA ALA A 202 -7.63 -14.50 -7.01
C ALA A 202 -7.92 -15.28 -5.71
N SER A 203 -6.99 -15.18 -4.77
CA SER A 203 -7.05 -15.82 -3.46
C SER A 203 -6.27 -14.98 -2.45
N PRO A 204 -6.54 -15.11 -1.13
CA PRO A 204 -5.79 -14.39 -0.10
C PRO A 204 -4.28 -14.61 -0.21
N ALA A 205 -3.83 -15.85 -0.44
CA ALA A 205 -2.41 -16.17 -0.59
C ALA A 205 -1.80 -15.57 -1.87
N GLY A 206 -2.55 -15.57 -2.97
CA GLY A 206 -2.13 -14.94 -4.23
C GLY A 206 -1.97 -13.42 -4.10
N VAL A 207 -2.87 -12.75 -3.38
CA VAL A 207 -2.79 -11.31 -3.09
C VAL A 207 -1.53 -11.00 -2.28
N VAL A 208 -1.28 -11.71 -1.18
CA VAL A 208 -0.09 -11.52 -0.34
C VAL A 208 1.20 -11.75 -1.13
N ALA A 209 1.29 -12.86 -1.86
CA ALA A 209 2.47 -13.20 -2.65
C ALA A 209 2.75 -12.15 -3.74
N ALA A 210 1.71 -11.66 -4.43
CA ALA A 210 1.85 -10.61 -5.43
C ALA A 210 2.30 -9.27 -4.80
N ALA A 211 1.70 -8.89 -3.67
CA ALA A 211 2.07 -7.67 -2.95
C ALA A 211 3.52 -7.70 -2.46
N LYS A 212 3.96 -8.81 -1.82
CA LYS A 212 5.36 -9.00 -1.36
C LYS A 212 6.36 -9.07 -2.52
N ALA A 213 5.91 -9.42 -3.72
CA ALA A 213 6.73 -9.43 -4.94
C ALA A 213 6.72 -8.10 -5.70
N GLY A 214 6.03 -7.06 -5.20
CA GLY A 214 5.95 -5.74 -5.86
C GLY A 214 5.06 -5.71 -7.09
N ARG A 215 4.19 -6.72 -7.25
CA ARG A 215 3.22 -6.79 -8.36
C ARG A 215 1.98 -5.99 -8.01
N SER A 216 2.16 -4.73 -7.65
CA SER A 216 1.07 -3.85 -7.23
C SER A 216 1.36 -2.40 -7.58
N TYR A 217 0.37 -1.54 -7.42
CA TYR A 217 0.58 -0.10 -7.30
C TYR A 217 -0.53 0.51 -6.43
N ALA A 218 -0.21 1.61 -5.76
CA ALA A 218 -1.16 2.38 -4.98
C ALA A 218 -1.81 3.48 -5.85
N THR A 219 -3.07 3.79 -5.59
CA THR A 219 -3.79 4.83 -6.32
C THR A 219 -4.89 5.46 -5.48
N THR A 220 -5.22 6.72 -5.78
CA THR A 220 -6.43 7.40 -5.29
C THR A 220 -7.43 7.67 -6.42
N GLY A 221 -7.25 7.01 -7.58
CA GLY A 221 -8.15 7.05 -8.73
C GLY A 221 -7.47 7.09 -10.11
N LEU A 222 -6.22 7.55 -10.21
CA LEU A 222 -5.47 7.50 -11.47
C LEU A 222 -4.96 6.07 -11.71
N LEU A 223 -5.28 5.47 -12.86
CA LEU A 223 -5.00 4.06 -13.14
C LEU A 223 -3.82 3.89 -14.09
N LEU A 224 -3.11 2.78 -13.93
CA LEU A 224 -2.07 2.34 -14.85
C LEU A 224 -2.72 1.68 -16.08
N GLU A 225 -2.41 2.17 -17.27
CA GLU A 225 -2.80 1.53 -18.54
C GLU A 225 -1.70 0.57 -19.01
N SER A 226 -0.43 0.97 -18.91
CA SER A 226 0.69 0.08 -19.17
C SER A 226 1.99 0.55 -18.51
N LEU A 227 2.84 -0.43 -18.19
CA LEU A 227 4.23 -0.26 -17.77
C LEU A 227 5.11 -1.11 -18.69
N VAL A 228 6.00 -0.45 -19.43
CA VAL A 228 7.01 -1.12 -20.26
C VAL A 228 8.38 -0.85 -19.64
N VAL A 229 9.17 -1.91 -19.50
CA VAL A 229 10.56 -1.83 -19.05
C VAL A 229 11.41 -2.64 -20.01
N ASP A 230 12.23 -1.96 -20.80
CA ASP A 230 13.15 -2.57 -21.79
C ASP A 230 14.58 -2.11 -21.50
N GLY A 231 15.37 -2.98 -20.86
CA GLY A 231 16.72 -2.62 -20.40
C GLY A 231 16.69 -1.56 -19.31
N ASP A 232 17.08 -0.33 -19.67
CA ASP A 232 17.03 0.86 -18.84
C ASP A 232 15.91 1.84 -19.24
N HIS A 233 15.21 1.57 -20.33
CA HIS A 233 14.08 2.37 -20.79
C HIS A 233 12.81 2.01 -20.04
N VAL A 234 12.13 3.00 -19.47
CA VAL A 234 10.85 2.85 -18.78
C VAL A 234 9.80 3.71 -19.47
N GLU A 235 8.67 3.12 -19.83
CA GLU A 235 7.48 3.84 -20.30
C GLU A 235 6.28 3.56 -19.39
N VAL A 236 5.54 4.61 -19.07
CA VAL A 236 4.34 4.55 -18.25
C VAL A 236 3.20 5.24 -18.98
N ASN A 237 2.05 4.55 -19.10
CA ASN A 237 0.81 5.15 -19.57
C ASN A 237 -0.23 5.12 -18.46
N VAL A 238 -0.95 6.23 -18.28
CA VAL A 238 -1.98 6.39 -17.24
C VAL A 238 -3.33 6.79 -17.84
N SER A 239 -4.41 6.52 -17.11
CA SER A 239 -5.79 6.64 -17.60
C SER A 239 -6.29 8.06 -17.86
N ALA A 240 -5.59 9.09 -17.34
CA ALA A 240 -5.95 10.49 -17.52
C ALA A 240 -4.71 11.38 -17.56
N SER A 241 -4.84 12.56 -18.20
CA SER A 241 -3.75 13.53 -18.25
C SER A 241 -3.34 13.95 -16.85
N ALA A 242 -2.07 13.76 -16.51
CA ALA A 242 -1.51 13.96 -15.19
C ALA A 242 -0.20 14.75 -15.25
N GLN A 243 0.23 15.29 -14.12
CA GLN A 243 1.61 15.70 -13.90
C GLN A 243 2.37 14.49 -13.34
N GLY A 244 3.29 13.95 -14.13
CA GLY A 244 4.03 12.73 -13.79
C GLY A 244 5.51 13.00 -13.59
N ARG A 245 6.14 12.22 -12.71
CA ARG A 245 7.58 12.31 -12.46
C ARG A 245 8.21 10.94 -12.22
N PHE A 246 9.41 10.77 -12.78
CA PHE A 246 10.33 9.71 -12.41
C PHE A 246 11.22 10.20 -11.27
N VAL A 247 11.38 9.38 -10.25
CA VAL A 247 12.12 9.71 -9.04
C VAL A 247 13.17 8.62 -8.77
N GLY A 248 14.37 9.04 -8.39
CA GLY A 248 15.50 8.17 -8.08
C GLY A 248 16.05 8.37 -6.67
N PRO A 249 17.30 7.93 -6.43
CA PRO A 249 17.97 8.07 -5.13
C PRO A 249 17.93 9.50 -4.59
N GLY A 250 17.76 9.60 -3.27
CA GLY A 250 17.60 10.87 -2.55
C GLY A 250 16.27 11.58 -2.77
N GLY A 251 15.28 10.90 -3.38
CA GLY A 251 14.02 11.54 -3.80
C GLY A 251 14.22 12.52 -4.96
N GLN A 252 15.30 12.36 -5.74
CA GLN A 252 15.61 13.25 -6.85
C GLN A 252 14.59 13.07 -7.98
N VAL A 253 13.97 14.17 -8.42
CA VAL A 253 13.18 14.17 -9.66
C VAL A 253 14.14 14.06 -10.85
N LEU A 254 14.10 12.91 -11.52
CA LEU A 254 14.96 12.56 -12.65
C LEU A 254 14.40 13.09 -13.97
N ALA A 255 13.08 12.99 -14.12
CA ALA A 255 12.32 13.52 -15.23
C ALA A 255 10.90 13.84 -14.76
N ASN A 256 10.26 14.82 -15.40
CA ASN A 256 8.85 15.15 -15.19
C ASN A 256 8.25 15.68 -16.49
N ASP A 257 6.97 15.42 -16.71
CA ASP A 257 6.22 15.91 -17.85
C ASP A 257 4.72 16.00 -17.50
N GLY A 258 3.91 16.49 -18.44
CA GLY A 258 2.46 16.50 -18.38
C GLY A 258 1.82 15.73 -19.53
N GLY A 259 0.86 14.86 -19.22
CA GLY A 259 0.13 14.09 -20.23
C GLY A 259 -0.33 12.74 -19.72
N THR A 260 -0.58 11.81 -20.64
CA THR A 260 -0.98 10.43 -20.32
C THR A 260 0.17 9.42 -20.52
N HIS A 261 1.28 9.86 -21.10
CA HIS A 261 2.42 9.02 -21.47
C HIS A 261 3.71 9.65 -20.94
N PHE A 262 4.54 8.84 -20.31
CA PHE A 262 5.81 9.26 -19.71
C PHE A 262 6.88 8.25 -20.06
N SER A 263 8.08 8.72 -20.37
CA SER A 263 9.22 7.85 -20.60
C SER A 263 10.50 8.41 -20.00
N TYR A 264 11.40 7.50 -19.63
CA TYR A 264 12.68 7.85 -19.05
C TYR A 264 13.71 6.74 -19.25
N ASP A 265 14.93 7.13 -19.61
CA ASP A 265 16.08 6.24 -19.68
C ASP A 265 16.84 6.29 -18.35
N ALA A 266 16.76 5.22 -17.57
CA ALA A 266 17.27 5.14 -16.21
C ALA A 266 18.80 5.10 -16.11
N GLY A 267 19.54 4.96 -17.22
CA GLY A 267 20.99 5.03 -17.24
C GLY A 267 21.66 4.14 -16.18
N ALA A 268 22.28 4.77 -15.16
CA ALA A 268 22.98 4.09 -14.07
C ALA A 268 22.27 4.18 -12.70
N GLU A 269 21.03 4.67 -12.64
CA GLU A 269 20.29 4.82 -11.39
C GLU A 269 20.12 3.47 -10.67
N GLU A 270 20.26 3.47 -9.34
CA GLU A 270 20.11 2.27 -8.49
C GLU A 270 18.66 1.77 -8.47
N TYR A 271 17.72 2.71 -8.44
CA TYR A 271 16.30 2.47 -8.65
C TYR A 271 15.64 3.66 -9.34
N VAL A 272 14.51 3.40 -10.00
CA VAL A 272 13.61 4.42 -10.51
C VAL A 272 12.19 4.08 -10.07
N ARG A 273 11.46 5.05 -9.52
CA ARG A 273 10.01 4.96 -9.27
C ARG A 273 9.28 6.00 -10.10
N PHE A 274 8.00 5.77 -10.33
CA PHE A 274 7.12 6.72 -11.01
C PHE A 274 5.93 7.06 -10.14
N GLU A 275 5.57 8.34 -10.11
CA GLU A 275 4.31 8.79 -9.53
C GLU A 275 3.70 9.91 -10.38
N ALA A 276 2.38 10.03 -10.33
CA ALA A 276 1.66 11.09 -11.03
C ALA A 276 0.43 11.55 -10.26
N GLU A 277 0.00 12.77 -10.52
CA GLU A 277 -1.21 13.36 -9.95
C GLU A 277 -2.07 14.06 -11.02
N SER A 278 -3.38 13.97 -10.86
CA SER A 278 -4.40 14.59 -11.70
C SER A 278 -5.66 14.86 -10.90
N ASP A 279 -6.67 15.47 -11.52
CA ASP A 279 -8.02 15.58 -10.95
C ASP A 279 -8.67 14.21 -10.71
N ALA A 280 -8.25 13.17 -11.44
CA ALA A 280 -8.72 11.79 -11.24
C ALA A 280 -8.06 11.11 -10.02
N GLY A 281 -7.05 11.74 -9.41
CA GLY A 281 -6.30 11.20 -8.27
C GLY A 281 -4.81 11.01 -8.56
N ARG A 282 -4.16 10.28 -7.66
CA ARG A 282 -2.73 9.97 -7.67
C ARG A 282 -2.48 8.51 -8.04
N ILE A 283 -1.28 8.24 -8.54
CA ILE A 283 -0.75 6.89 -8.72
C ILE A 283 0.69 6.83 -8.20
N PHE A 284 1.04 5.73 -7.54
CA PHE A 284 2.39 5.45 -7.04
C PHE A 284 2.78 4.05 -7.50
N LEU A 285 3.69 3.95 -8.47
CA LEU A 285 4.22 2.67 -8.93
C LEU A 285 5.36 2.21 -8.02
N GLN A 286 5.51 0.89 -7.90
CA GLN A 286 6.63 0.32 -7.15
C GLN A 286 7.98 0.71 -7.79
N PRO A 287 9.05 0.85 -6.98
CA PRO A 287 10.39 1.08 -7.50
C PRO A 287 10.83 -0.08 -8.39
N LEU A 288 11.47 0.28 -9.50
CA LEU A 288 12.20 -0.64 -10.37
C LEU A 288 13.66 -0.57 -9.93
N TRP A 289 14.15 -1.60 -9.24
CA TRP A 289 15.57 -1.67 -8.87
C TRP A 289 16.39 -2.24 -10.00
N ARG A 290 17.66 -1.83 -10.03
CA ARG A 290 18.67 -2.48 -10.85
C ARG A 290 19.03 -3.84 -10.24
N GLY A 291 18.95 -4.89 -11.05
CA GLY A 291 19.37 -6.25 -10.67
C GLY A 291 20.88 -6.46 -10.74
#